data_AF-J7G1R2-F1
#
_entry.id   AF-J7G1R2-F1
#
_cell.length_a   1.000
_cell.length_b   1.000
_cell.length_c   1.000
_cell.angle_alpha   90.00
_cell.angle_beta   90.00
_cell.angle_gamma   90.00
#
_symmetry.space_group_name_H-M   'P 1'
#
loop_
_entity.id
_entity.type
_entity.pdbx_description
1 polymer ?
#
loop_
_entity_poly.entity_id
_entity_poly.type
_entity_poly.pdbx_seq_one_letter_code
_entity_poly.pdbx_strand_id
1 'polypeptide(L)'
;MKLIKWGLYCVEIISIASAFGSIYDTLRLRVDTVVHCFAYDKANRCNWGILVCFLGLMTSMYSLTTSVFEEYMRIPEEMKFHETGGFLGFKIGLIFLARRWLYKWNTIKMEQKYINTFHNWYDFLMKIRRFNSMIGDDLRNVRQNLIRANTVQIITFIVVFPLQNKYVRRFLCQEMYPSAVETWKEIKDEWKNSTAPLNTRYSILKNFWEENYPFLIRPRRFIRELNEELFDDFF
;
A
#
# COMPACT_ATOMS: atom_id res chain seq x y z
N MET A 1 0.76 13.56 11.87
CA MET A 1 0.38 12.30 11.18
C MET A 1 0.67 12.33 9.67
N LYS A 2 0.39 13.43 8.98
CA LYS A 2 0.59 13.56 7.52
C LYS A 2 2.05 13.42 7.07
N LEU A 3 2.98 14.01 7.82
CA LEU A 3 4.43 13.84 7.61
C LEU A 3 4.87 12.37 7.66
N ILE A 4 4.26 11.54 8.52
CA ILE A 4 4.56 10.10 8.61
C ILE A 4 4.05 9.39 7.35
N LYS A 5 2.83 9.71 6.88
CA LYS A 5 2.26 9.17 5.62
C LYS A 5 3.19 9.48 4.44
N TRP A 6 3.64 10.73 4.31
CA TRP A 6 4.53 11.13 3.23
C TRP A 6 5.92 10.52 3.35
N GLY A 7 6.48 10.45 4.56
CA GLY A 7 7.74 9.77 4.81
C GLY A 7 7.71 8.31 4.38
N LEU A 8 6.64 7.58 4.69
CA LEU A 8 6.44 6.20 4.26
C LEU A 8 6.39 6.07 2.73
N TYR A 9 5.66 6.95 2.04
CA TYR A 9 5.65 6.97 0.56
C TYR A 9 7.02 7.32 -0.04
N CYS A 10 7.79 8.22 0.56
CA CYS A 10 9.14 8.53 0.08
C CYS A 10 10.06 7.31 0.19
N VAL A 11 10.00 6.59 1.32
CA VAL A 11 10.77 5.35 1.52
C VAL A 11 10.32 4.26 0.54
N GLU A 12 9.02 4.16 0.25
CA GLU A 12 8.47 3.26 -0.77
C GLU A 12 9.08 3.56 -2.15
N ILE A 13 9.04 4.83 -2.57
CA ILE A 13 9.56 5.31 -3.86
C ILE A 13 11.07 5.01 -3.98
N ILE A 14 11.87 5.34 -2.97
CA ILE A 14 13.32 5.10 -2.98
C ILE A 14 13.63 3.60 -3.11
N SER A 15 12.89 2.76 -2.38
CA SER A 15 13.10 1.30 -2.40
C SER A 15 12.79 0.69 -3.77
N ILE A 16 11.68 1.11 -4.39
CA ILE A 16 11.27 0.64 -5.72
C ILE A 16 12.21 1.19 -6.80
N ALA A 17 12.59 2.48 -6.72
CA ALA A 17 13.53 3.11 -7.65
C ALA A 17 14.90 2.41 -7.63
N SER A 18 15.40 2.04 -6.45
CA SER A 18 16.66 1.30 -6.33
C SER A 18 16.57 -0.10 -6.96
N ALA A 19 15.45 -0.82 -6.77
CA ALA A 19 15.22 -2.09 -7.45
C ALA A 19 15.11 -1.93 -8.97
N PHE A 20 14.39 -0.90 -9.44
CA PHE A 20 14.26 -0.57 -10.85
C PHE A 20 15.61 -0.28 -11.49
N GLY A 21 16.40 0.63 -10.91
CA GLY A 21 17.72 1.00 -11.42
C GLY A 21 18.67 -0.18 -11.47
N SER A 22 18.68 -1.03 -10.44
CA SER A 22 19.52 -2.24 -10.44
C SER A 22 19.12 -3.25 -11.54
N ILE A 23 17.84 -3.37 -11.88
CA ILE A 23 17.44 -4.25 -13.00
C ILE A 23 17.77 -3.60 -14.35
N TYR A 24 17.58 -2.29 -14.47
CA TYR A 24 17.75 -1.55 -15.71
C TYR A 24 19.22 -1.33 -16.09
N ASP A 25 20.07 -0.97 -15.13
CA ASP A 25 21.46 -0.59 -15.36
C ASP A 25 22.41 -1.79 -15.29
N THR A 26 22.29 -2.64 -14.27
CA THR A 26 23.26 -3.72 -14.02
C THR A 26 22.85 -5.06 -14.61
N LEU A 27 21.57 -5.44 -14.57
CA LEU A 27 21.14 -6.76 -15.06
C LEU A 27 20.85 -6.81 -16.58
N ARG A 28 20.61 -5.66 -17.20
CA ARG A 28 20.33 -5.50 -18.61
C ARG A 28 21.57 -4.97 -19.33
N LEU A 29 22.24 -5.83 -20.09
CA LEU A 29 23.35 -5.41 -20.94
C LEU A 29 22.83 -5.19 -22.36
N ARG A 30 23.22 -4.07 -22.97
CA ARG A 30 23.01 -3.79 -24.38
C ARG A 30 24.34 -3.96 -25.10
N VAL A 31 24.44 -4.95 -25.98
CA VAL A 31 25.57 -5.11 -26.89
C VAL A 31 25.04 -4.89 -28.29
N ASP A 32 25.47 -3.80 -28.92
CA ASP A 32 24.97 -3.32 -30.21
C ASP A 32 23.44 -3.17 -30.24
N THR A 33 22.77 -4.00 -31.05
CA THR A 33 21.30 -4.00 -31.24
C THR A 33 20.59 -5.01 -30.34
N VAL A 34 21.33 -5.91 -29.67
CA VAL A 34 20.75 -7.02 -28.92
C VAL A 34 20.78 -6.73 -27.42
N VAL A 35 19.62 -6.83 -26.79
CA VAL A 35 19.47 -6.69 -25.34
C VAL A 35 19.61 -8.07 -24.72
N HIS A 36 20.59 -8.25 -23.84
CA HIS A 36 20.79 -9.47 -23.09
C HIS A 36 20.45 -9.27 -21.61
N CYS A 37 19.90 -10.32 -21.01
CA CYS A 37 19.53 -10.34 -19.60
C CYS A 37 20.35 -11.41 -18.88
N PHE A 38 21.45 -11.00 -18.24
CA PHE A 38 22.37 -11.95 -17.63
C PHE A 38 21.77 -12.69 -16.43
N ALA A 39 20.77 -12.10 -15.76
CA ALA A 39 20.08 -12.74 -14.65
C ALA A 39 19.01 -13.75 -15.10
N TYR A 40 18.20 -13.40 -16.11
CA TYR A 40 16.96 -14.14 -16.39
C TYR A 40 16.92 -14.81 -17.77
N ASP A 41 18.05 -14.86 -18.48
CA ASP A 41 18.25 -15.56 -19.76
C ASP A 41 17.67 -14.81 -20.97
N LYS A 42 16.38 -14.43 -20.91
CA LYS A 42 15.69 -13.73 -22.00
C LYS A 42 15.50 -12.23 -21.69
N ALA A 43 15.67 -11.38 -22.69
CA ALA A 43 15.43 -9.93 -22.60
C ALA A 43 14.02 -9.60 -22.10
N ASN A 44 13.01 -10.33 -22.59
CA ASN A 44 11.61 -10.11 -22.20
C ASN A 44 11.36 -10.26 -20.70
N ARG A 45 12.13 -11.10 -20.00
CA ARG A 45 11.99 -11.30 -18.55
C ARG A 45 12.57 -10.12 -17.75
N CYS A 46 13.73 -9.59 -18.17
CA CYS A 46 14.25 -8.32 -17.63
C CYS A 46 13.29 -7.17 -17.91
N ASN A 47 12.79 -7.04 -19.16
CA ASN A 47 11.85 -5.99 -19.54
C ASN A 47 10.54 -6.06 -18.73
N TRP A 48 10.04 -7.26 -18.46
CA TRP A 48 8.88 -7.44 -17.57
C TRP A 48 9.18 -6.97 -16.15
N GLY A 49 10.33 -7.34 -15.58
CA GLY A 49 10.75 -6.87 -14.25
C GLY A 49 10.87 -5.35 -14.18
N ILE A 50 11.47 -4.74 -15.20
CA ILE A 50 11.59 -3.28 -15.37
C ILE A 50 10.20 -2.65 -15.45
N LEU A 51 9.30 -3.18 -16.27
CA LEU A 51 7.94 -2.67 -16.45
C LEU A 51 7.16 -2.72 -15.13
N VAL A 52 7.21 -3.83 -14.40
CA VAL A 52 6.47 -3.96 -13.13
C VAL A 52 7.05 -3.03 -12.06
N CYS A 53 8.38 -2.90 -11.97
CA CYS A 53 9.00 -1.95 -11.04
C CYS A 53 8.69 -0.50 -11.42
N PHE A 54 8.65 -0.18 -12.70
CA PHE A 54 8.25 1.13 -13.20
C PHE A 54 6.79 1.46 -12.87
N LEU A 55 5.86 0.52 -13.11
CA LEU A 55 4.46 0.68 -12.71
C LEU A 55 4.31 0.84 -11.18
N GLY A 56 5.06 0.08 -10.40
CA GLY A 56 5.14 0.24 -8.94
C GLY A 56 5.65 1.63 -8.52
N LEU A 57 6.65 2.16 -9.23
CA LEU A 57 7.20 3.48 -8.97
C LEU A 57 6.19 4.58 -9.31
N MET A 58 5.59 4.52 -10.49
CA MET A 58 4.59 5.49 -10.95
C MET A 58 3.37 5.53 -10.03
N THR A 59 2.89 4.36 -9.60
CA THR A 59 1.76 4.30 -8.65
C THR A 59 2.12 4.83 -7.26
N SER A 60 3.37 4.65 -6.80
CA SER A 60 3.84 5.20 -5.53
C SER A 60 4.01 6.72 -5.59
N MET A 61 4.55 7.24 -6.69
CA MET A 61 4.64 8.68 -6.94
C MET A 61 3.25 9.30 -7.02
N TYR A 62 2.32 8.64 -7.72
CA TYR A 62 0.92 9.07 -7.79
C TYR A 62 0.32 9.21 -6.38
N SER A 63 0.42 8.18 -5.53
CA SER A 63 -0.07 8.23 -4.13
C SER A 63 0.51 9.38 -3.32
N LEU A 64 1.80 9.66 -3.48
CA LEU A 64 2.44 10.78 -2.78
C LEU A 64 1.88 12.11 -3.30
N THR A 65 1.84 12.29 -4.62
CA THR A 65 1.36 13.54 -5.21
C THR A 65 -0.10 13.82 -4.87
N THR A 66 -0.99 12.83 -4.99
CA THR A 66 -2.40 13.00 -4.61
C THR A 66 -2.51 13.35 -3.13
N SER A 67 -1.79 12.65 -2.26
CA SER A 67 -1.82 12.92 -0.82
C SER A 67 -1.26 14.29 -0.43
N VAL A 68 -0.42 14.91 -1.25
CA VAL A 68 0.05 16.29 -1.05
C VAL A 68 -0.96 17.29 -1.62
N PHE A 69 -1.46 17.06 -2.84
CA PHE A 69 -2.43 17.95 -3.49
C PHE A 69 -3.76 18.04 -2.75
N GLU A 70 -4.21 16.95 -2.10
CA GLU A 70 -5.42 16.97 -1.25
C GLU A 70 -5.36 18.02 -0.14
N GLU A 71 -4.17 18.50 0.25
CA GLU A 71 -4.05 19.57 1.25
C GLU A 71 -4.32 20.96 0.70
N TYR A 72 -4.02 21.18 -0.57
CA TYR A 72 -4.03 22.51 -1.18
C TYR A 72 -5.25 22.71 -2.07
N MET A 73 -5.83 21.63 -2.60
CA MET A 73 -6.96 21.69 -3.52
C MET A 73 -7.91 20.51 -3.32
N ARG A 74 -9.20 20.75 -3.56
CA ARG A 74 -10.20 19.68 -3.63
C ARG A 74 -9.97 18.89 -4.92
N ILE A 75 -9.39 17.71 -4.80
CA ILE A 75 -9.21 16.80 -5.93
C ILE A 75 -10.60 16.27 -6.39
N PRO A 76 -10.90 16.29 -7.70
CA PRO A 76 -12.14 15.72 -8.23
C PRO A 76 -12.22 14.21 -7.95
N GLU A 77 -13.43 13.69 -7.74
CA GLU A 77 -13.63 12.32 -7.25
C GLU A 77 -13.12 11.25 -8.22
N GLU A 78 -13.11 11.55 -9.51
CA GLU A 78 -12.58 10.66 -10.56
C GLU A 78 -11.06 10.48 -10.45
N MET A 79 -10.35 11.48 -9.92
CA MET A 79 -8.90 11.42 -9.67
C MET A 79 -8.58 10.86 -8.28
N LYS A 80 -9.56 10.89 -7.36
CA LYS A 80 -9.52 10.11 -6.12
C LYS A 80 -9.83 8.66 -6.44
N PHE A 81 -9.01 8.04 -7.30
CA PHE A 81 -8.91 6.58 -7.42
C PHE A 81 -8.91 6.06 -6.00
N HIS A 82 -10.05 5.52 -5.57
CA HIS A 82 -10.35 5.44 -4.16
C HIS A 82 -9.12 4.87 -3.46
N GLU A 83 -8.50 5.68 -2.59
CA GLU A 83 -7.36 5.26 -1.78
C GLU A 83 -7.76 4.11 -0.82
N THR A 84 -8.96 3.53 -0.99
CA THR A 84 -9.40 2.28 -0.42
C THR A 84 -8.38 1.19 -0.70
N GLY A 85 -8.35 0.20 0.20
CA GLY A 85 -7.34 -0.86 0.21
C GLY A 85 -7.09 -1.58 -1.12
N GLY A 86 -7.92 -1.38 -2.15
CA GLY A 86 -7.67 -1.81 -3.52
C GLY A 86 -6.40 -1.21 -4.14
N PHE A 87 -6.15 0.10 -4.03
CA PHE A 87 -4.95 0.71 -4.66
C PHE A 87 -3.66 0.32 -3.91
N LEU A 88 -3.69 0.35 -2.58
CA LEU A 88 -2.59 -0.18 -1.76
C LEU A 88 -2.36 -1.67 -1.98
N GLY A 89 -3.43 -2.46 -2.09
CA GLY A 89 -3.39 -3.88 -2.40
C GLY A 89 -2.83 -4.17 -3.80
N PHE A 90 -3.16 -3.33 -4.78
CA PHE A 90 -2.59 -3.39 -6.13
C PHE A 90 -1.07 -3.16 -6.11
N LYS A 91 -0.59 -2.14 -5.38
CA LYS A 91 0.84 -1.87 -5.22
C LYS A 91 1.59 -3.05 -4.60
N ILE A 92 1.06 -3.61 -3.51
CA ILE A 92 1.61 -4.81 -2.86
C ILE A 92 1.63 -5.98 -3.84
N GLY A 93 0.52 -6.19 -4.56
CA GLY A 93 0.40 -7.25 -5.56
C GLY A 93 1.46 -7.14 -6.66
N LEU A 94 1.68 -5.94 -7.21
CA LEU A 94 2.69 -5.70 -8.24
C LEU A 94 4.10 -6.07 -7.78
N ILE A 95 4.55 -5.54 -6.63
CA ILE A 95 5.92 -5.78 -6.16
C ILE A 95 6.10 -7.23 -5.67
N PHE A 96 5.06 -7.84 -5.11
CA PHE A 96 5.06 -9.26 -4.74
C PHE A 96 5.20 -10.15 -5.98
N LEU A 97 4.43 -9.87 -7.04
CA LEU A 97 4.54 -10.58 -8.31
C LEU A 97 5.93 -10.40 -8.92
N ALA A 98 6.45 -9.17 -8.99
CA ALA A 98 7.80 -8.89 -9.48
C ALA A 98 8.83 -9.80 -8.80
N ARG A 99 8.81 -9.80 -7.47
CA ARG A 99 9.71 -10.63 -6.65
C ARG A 99 9.57 -12.12 -6.95
N ARG A 100 8.34 -12.65 -6.96
CA ARG A 100 8.09 -14.10 -7.14
C ARG A 100 8.55 -14.57 -8.52
N TRP A 101 8.25 -13.82 -9.56
CA TRP A 101 8.57 -14.19 -10.93
C TRP A 101 10.07 -14.05 -11.23
N LEU A 102 10.70 -12.95 -10.83
CA LEU A 102 12.14 -12.78 -11.00
C LEU A 102 12.94 -13.86 -10.25
N TYR A 103 12.51 -14.22 -9.04
CA TYR A 103 13.11 -15.31 -8.29
C TYR A 103 12.95 -16.66 -9.01
N LYS A 104 11.72 -17.00 -9.40
CA LYS A 104 11.43 -18.25 -10.12
C LYS A 104 12.24 -18.37 -11.40
N TRP A 105 12.35 -17.30 -12.19
CA TRP A 105 13.13 -17.32 -13.42
C TRP A 105 14.62 -17.47 -13.18
N ASN A 106 15.17 -16.83 -12.15
CA ASN A 106 16.56 -17.02 -11.77
C ASN A 106 16.82 -18.49 -11.38
N THR A 107 15.97 -19.07 -10.54
CA THR A 107 16.11 -20.48 -10.12
C THR A 107 16.05 -21.43 -11.31
N ILE A 108 15.03 -21.30 -12.18
CA ILE A 108 14.89 -22.14 -13.38
C ILE A 108 16.12 -22.00 -14.29
N LYS A 109 16.67 -20.80 -14.44
CA LYS A 109 17.89 -20.59 -15.22
C LYS A 109 19.08 -21.33 -14.61
N MET A 110 19.27 -21.22 -13.30
CA MET A 110 20.36 -21.90 -12.60
C MET A 110 20.22 -23.42 -12.71
N GLU A 111 18.99 -23.94 -12.59
CA GLU A 111 18.69 -25.35 -12.78
C GLU A 111 19.01 -25.79 -14.21
N GLN A 112 18.44 -25.14 -15.23
CA GLN A 112 18.64 -25.53 -16.63
C GLN A 112 20.10 -25.45 -17.09
N LYS A 113 20.83 -24.42 -16.66
CA LYS A 113 22.21 -24.18 -17.12
C LYS A 113 23.24 -25.06 -16.43
N TYR A 114 22.97 -25.52 -15.21
CA TYR A 114 23.98 -26.18 -14.38
C TYR A 114 23.61 -27.61 -13.94
N ILE A 115 22.34 -27.98 -13.87
CA ILE A 115 21.92 -29.37 -13.55
C ILE A 115 22.16 -30.28 -14.75
N ASN A 116 22.00 -29.83 -15.99
CA ASN A 116 22.24 -30.72 -17.14
C ASN A 116 23.74 -30.95 -17.47
N THR A 117 24.68 -30.35 -16.73
CA THR A 117 26.14 -30.45 -17.00
C THR A 117 26.89 -31.29 -15.97
N PHE A 118 26.25 -32.32 -15.40
CA PHE A 118 26.75 -33.13 -14.27
C PHE A 118 28.03 -33.96 -14.50
N HIS A 119 28.71 -33.86 -15.64
CA HIS A 119 29.90 -34.68 -15.88
C HIS A 119 31.10 -34.31 -15.00
N ASN A 120 31.15 -33.11 -14.39
CA ASN A 120 32.22 -32.76 -13.45
C ASN A 120 31.77 -31.75 -12.37
N TRP A 121 31.65 -32.20 -11.11
CA TRP A 121 31.17 -31.39 -9.98
C TRP A 121 32.04 -30.15 -9.70
N TYR A 122 33.35 -30.24 -9.94
CA TYR A 122 34.28 -29.13 -9.74
C TYR A 122 34.00 -27.97 -10.72
N ASP A 123 33.77 -28.28 -11.99
CA ASP A 123 33.44 -27.28 -13.02
C ASP A 123 32.09 -26.61 -12.74
N PHE A 124 31.13 -27.37 -12.22
CA PHE A 124 29.85 -26.84 -11.77
C PHE A 124 30.02 -25.78 -10.67
N LEU A 125 30.76 -26.10 -9.61
CA LEU A 125 31.02 -25.16 -8.51
C LEU A 125 31.77 -23.91 -8.99
N MET A 126 32.76 -24.07 -9.88
CA MET A 126 33.52 -22.94 -10.43
C MET A 126 32.64 -22.03 -11.29
N LYS A 127 31.72 -22.58 -12.10
CA LYS A 127 30.78 -21.78 -12.90
C LYS A 127 29.79 -21.02 -12.02
N ILE A 128 29.25 -21.64 -10.98
CA ILE A 128 28.38 -20.96 -10.00
C ILE A 128 29.15 -19.85 -9.29
N ARG A 129 30.40 -20.10 -8.90
CA ARG A 129 31.24 -19.09 -8.23
C ARG A 129 31.50 -17.89 -9.12
N ARG A 130 31.81 -18.10 -10.41
CA ARG A 130 31.99 -17.02 -11.39
C ARG A 130 30.68 -16.26 -11.64
N PHE A 131 29.56 -16.96 -11.74
CA PHE A 131 28.26 -16.30 -11.89
C PHE A 131 27.94 -15.42 -10.68
N ASN A 132 28.14 -15.96 -9.47
CA ASN A 132 27.94 -15.21 -8.23
C ASN A 132 28.91 -14.03 -8.09
N SER A 133 30.16 -14.15 -8.57
CA SER A 133 31.10 -13.03 -8.52
C SER A 133 30.79 -11.95 -9.55
N MET A 134 30.15 -12.29 -10.67
CA MET A 134 29.82 -11.33 -11.73
C MET A 134 28.51 -10.58 -11.45
N ILE A 135 27.46 -11.28 -11.00
CA ILE A 135 26.08 -10.74 -10.92
C ILE A 135 25.43 -11.03 -9.57
N GLY A 136 26.04 -11.88 -8.75
CA GLY A 136 25.41 -12.37 -7.53
C GLY A 136 25.13 -11.27 -6.50
N ASP A 137 25.95 -10.24 -6.44
CA ASP A 137 25.74 -9.12 -5.52
C ASP A 137 24.61 -8.21 -6.00
N ASP A 138 24.55 -7.88 -7.28
CA ASP A 138 23.45 -7.11 -7.87
C ASP A 138 22.11 -7.84 -7.76
N LEU A 139 22.10 -9.15 -8.00
CA LEU A 139 20.89 -9.96 -7.92
C LEU A 139 20.39 -10.10 -6.48
N ARG A 140 21.33 -10.15 -5.51
CA ARG A 140 21.02 -10.07 -4.07
C ARG A 140 20.49 -8.69 -3.71
N ASN A 141 21.06 -7.62 -4.25
CA ASN A 141 20.60 -6.24 -4.03
C ASN A 141 19.18 -6.03 -4.56
N VAL A 142 18.89 -6.46 -5.80
CA VAL A 142 17.52 -6.43 -6.37
C VAL A 142 16.55 -7.19 -5.47
N ARG A 143 16.92 -8.40 -5.04
CA ARG A 143 16.07 -9.19 -4.14
C ARG A 143 15.83 -8.48 -2.81
N GLN A 144 16.86 -7.93 -2.19
CA GLN A 144 16.75 -7.21 -0.92
C GLN A 144 15.91 -5.93 -1.08
N ASN A 145 16.08 -5.18 -2.17
CA ASN A 145 15.31 -3.97 -2.44
C ASN A 145 13.83 -4.28 -2.70
N LEU A 146 13.51 -5.35 -3.43
CA LEU A 146 12.12 -5.81 -3.61
C LEU A 146 11.49 -6.35 -2.31
N ILE A 147 12.30 -6.92 -1.41
CA ILE A 147 11.83 -7.30 -0.07
C ILE A 147 11.53 -6.04 0.74
N ARG A 148 12.48 -5.09 0.80
CA ARG A 148 12.32 -3.82 1.50
C ARG A 148 11.10 -3.05 0.99
N ALA A 149 10.94 -2.94 -0.34
CA ALA A 149 9.78 -2.29 -0.95
C ALA A 149 8.46 -2.95 -0.53
N ASN A 150 8.35 -4.28 -0.60
CA ASN A 150 7.17 -4.99 -0.11
C ASN A 150 6.93 -4.76 1.40
N THR A 151 7.98 -4.80 2.22
CA THR A 151 7.85 -4.57 3.66
C THR A 151 7.34 -3.17 3.96
N VAL A 152 7.89 -2.15 3.29
CA VAL A 152 7.44 -0.75 3.43
C VAL A 152 6.00 -0.60 2.96
N GLN A 153 5.61 -1.25 1.86
CA GLN A 153 4.22 -1.24 1.39
C GLN A 153 3.25 -1.88 2.38
N ILE A 154 3.62 -3.01 3.00
CA ILE A 154 2.82 -3.66 4.04
C ILE A 154 2.71 -2.77 5.28
N ILE A 155 3.81 -2.14 5.72
CA ILE A 155 3.78 -1.19 6.84
C ILE A 155 2.87 0.00 6.50
N THR A 156 3.00 0.54 5.29
CA THR A 156 2.16 1.64 4.81
C THR A 156 0.69 1.23 4.80
N PHE A 157 0.38 0.01 4.35
CA PHE A 157 -0.97 -0.53 4.44
C PHE A 157 -1.47 -0.60 5.89
N ILE A 158 -0.69 -1.19 6.81
CA ILE A 158 -1.09 -1.33 8.22
C ILE A 158 -1.28 0.04 8.89
N VAL A 159 -0.45 1.04 8.58
CA VAL A 159 -0.51 2.36 9.21
C VAL A 159 -1.58 3.24 8.57
N VAL A 160 -1.65 3.30 7.25
CA VAL A 160 -2.50 4.24 6.51
C VAL A 160 -3.94 3.72 6.37
N PHE A 161 -4.14 2.41 6.23
CA PHE A 161 -5.48 1.83 6.03
C PHE A 161 -6.45 2.11 7.20
N PRO A 162 -6.07 1.94 8.49
CA PRO A 162 -6.95 2.26 9.61
C PRO A 162 -7.28 3.76 9.67
N LEU A 163 -6.30 4.61 9.36
CA LEU A 163 -6.45 6.05 9.37
C LEU A 163 -7.46 6.50 8.30
N GLN A 164 -7.34 5.99 7.07
CA GLN A 164 -8.29 6.30 6.00
C GLN A 164 -9.67 5.74 6.27
N ASN A 165 -9.79 4.51 6.79
CA ASN A 165 -11.10 3.89 7.08
C ASN A 165 -11.87 4.70 8.14
N LYS A 166 -11.15 5.32 9.09
CA LYS A 166 -11.72 6.23 10.08
C LYS A 166 -12.26 7.52 9.44
N TYR A 167 -11.48 8.14 8.54
CA TYR A 167 -11.87 9.36 7.83
C TYR A 167 -13.03 9.14 6.86
N VAL A 168 -12.97 8.09 6.03
CA VAL A 168 -14.01 7.77 5.04
C VAL A 168 -15.34 7.48 5.73
N ARG A 169 -15.33 6.76 6.87
CA ARG A 169 -16.56 6.54 7.65
C ARG A 169 -17.14 7.81 8.21
N ARG A 170 -16.31 8.69 8.79
CA ARG A 170 -16.79 9.99 9.30
C ARG A 170 -17.36 10.86 8.18
N PHE A 171 -16.70 10.91 7.04
CA PHE A 171 -17.12 11.70 5.90
C PHE A 171 -18.43 11.17 5.29
N LEU A 172 -18.54 9.86 5.04
CA LEU A 172 -19.77 9.23 4.56
C LEU A 172 -20.94 9.47 5.54
N CYS A 173 -20.68 9.40 6.84
CA CYS A 173 -21.71 9.70 7.84
C CYS A 173 -22.17 11.17 7.80
N GLN A 174 -21.27 12.12 7.51
CA GLN A 174 -21.58 13.55 7.44
C GLN A 174 -22.27 13.96 6.13
N GLU A 175 -21.82 13.45 4.98
CA GLU A 175 -22.42 13.80 3.68
C GLU A 175 -23.69 13.02 3.36
N MET A 176 -23.80 11.74 3.75
CA MET A 176 -25.01 10.98 3.47
C MET A 176 -26.19 11.38 4.36
N TYR A 177 -25.92 11.92 5.56
CA TYR A 177 -26.96 12.25 6.54
C TYR A 177 -26.71 13.59 7.24
N PRO A 178 -26.65 14.72 6.49
CA PRO A 178 -26.35 16.03 7.06
C PRO A 178 -27.38 16.45 8.12
N SER A 179 -28.67 16.16 7.88
CA SER A 179 -29.76 16.41 8.83
C SER A 179 -29.56 15.64 10.14
N ALA A 180 -29.08 14.40 10.06
CA ALA A 180 -28.84 13.56 11.22
C ALA A 180 -27.67 14.05 12.07
N VAL A 181 -26.66 14.66 11.44
CA VAL A 181 -25.53 15.27 12.13
C VAL A 181 -25.91 16.60 12.79
N GLU A 182 -26.74 17.42 12.16
CA GLU A 182 -27.29 18.63 12.79
C GLU A 182 -28.17 18.27 13.99
N THR A 183 -29.09 17.34 13.80
CA THR A 183 -29.96 16.88 14.91
C THR A 183 -29.14 16.27 16.04
N TRP A 184 -28.05 15.58 15.73
CA TRP A 184 -27.11 15.08 16.75
C TRP A 184 -26.46 16.21 17.55
N LYS A 185 -26.04 17.29 16.91
CA LYS A 185 -25.42 18.44 17.60
C LYS A 185 -26.42 19.08 18.57
N GLU A 186 -27.66 19.27 18.15
CA GLU A 186 -28.73 19.81 18.99
C GLU A 186 -29.02 18.90 20.19
N ILE A 187 -29.23 17.60 19.94
CA ILE A 187 -29.47 16.61 20.99
C ILE A 187 -28.28 16.53 21.95
N LYS A 188 -27.05 16.66 21.46
CA LYS A 188 -25.84 16.56 22.28
C LYS A 188 -25.72 17.69 23.30
N ASP A 189 -26.10 18.91 22.93
CA ASP A 189 -26.06 20.05 23.84
C ASP A 189 -27.11 19.90 24.95
N GLU A 190 -28.31 19.41 24.60
CA GLU A 190 -29.31 19.00 25.60
C GLU A 190 -28.83 17.83 26.47
N TRP A 191 -28.12 16.88 25.86
CA TRP A 191 -27.60 15.68 26.53
C TRP A 191 -26.53 16.01 27.56
N LYS A 192 -25.64 16.97 27.27
CA LYS A 192 -24.62 17.48 28.21
C LYS A 192 -25.26 18.17 29.41
N ASN A 193 -26.32 18.94 29.18
CA ASN A 193 -26.99 19.73 30.22
C ASN A 193 -28.07 18.96 30.98
N SER A 194 -28.46 17.78 30.50
CA SER A 194 -29.42 16.92 31.18
C SER A 194 -28.90 16.47 32.56
N THR A 195 -29.80 16.29 33.52
CA THR A 195 -29.54 15.67 34.83
C THR A 195 -30.03 14.22 34.89
N ALA A 196 -30.62 13.69 33.81
CA ALA A 196 -31.20 12.36 33.79
C ALA A 196 -30.15 11.25 33.99
N PRO A 197 -30.53 10.07 34.53
CA PRO A 197 -29.62 8.92 34.62
C PRO A 197 -29.10 8.49 33.24
N LEU A 198 -27.85 8.01 33.19
CA LEU A 198 -27.17 7.64 31.95
C LEU A 198 -27.99 6.62 31.12
N ASN A 199 -28.59 5.63 31.78
CA ASN A 199 -29.38 4.60 31.11
C ASN A 199 -30.63 5.17 30.41
N THR A 200 -31.32 6.11 31.05
CA THR A 200 -32.50 6.80 30.50
C THR A 200 -32.11 7.66 29.30
N ARG A 201 -30.99 8.36 29.40
CA ARG A 201 -30.41 9.13 28.30
C ARG A 201 -30.10 8.25 27.09
N TYR A 202 -29.52 7.07 27.30
CA TYR A 202 -29.21 6.12 26.21
C TYR A 202 -30.45 5.51 25.57
N SER A 203 -31.51 5.22 26.32
CA SER A 203 -32.75 4.69 25.77
C SER A 203 -33.48 5.72 24.89
N ILE A 204 -33.53 6.98 25.32
CA ILE A 204 -34.13 8.07 24.53
C ILE A 204 -33.40 8.25 23.21
N LEU A 205 -32.06 8.29 23.26
CA LEU A 205 -31.22 8.40 22.09
C LEU A 205 -31.47 7.24 21.11
N LYS A 206 -31.50 6.01 21.63
CA LYS A 206 -31.70 4.81 20.82
C LYS A 206 -33.04 4.87 20.09
N ASN A 207 -34.12 5.20 20.80
CA ASN A 207 -35.46 5.29 20.22
C ASN A 207 -35.53 6.40 19.17
N PHE A 208 -34.95 7.58 19.45
CA PHE A 208 -34.88 8.69 18.49
C PHE A 208 -34.23 8.27 17.16
N TRP A 209 -33.12 7.54 17.21
CA TRP A 209 -32.43 7.07 16.00
C TRP A 209 -33.19 5.97 15.27
N GLU A 210 -33.81 5.03 16.00
CA GLU A 210 -34.63 3.96 15.41
C GLU A 210 -35.90 4.51 14.74
N GLU A 211 -36.49 5.58 15.29
CA GLU A 211 -37.69 6.23 14.72
C GLU A 211 -37.38 7.12 13.52
N ASN A 212 -36.35 7.97 13.61
CA ASN A 212 -36.07 8.96 12.57
C ASN A 212 -35.14 8.42 11.46
N TYR A 213 -34.34 7.41 11.75
CA TYR A 213 -33.36 6.86 10.81
C TYR A 213 -33.31 5.32 10.85
N PRO A 214 -34.42 4.63 10.57
CA PRO A 214 -34.55 3.16 10.71
C PRO A 214 -33.58 2.36 9.82
N PHE A 215 -33.05 2.98 8.75
CA PHE A 215 -32.06 2.38 7.86
C PHE A 215 -30.62 2.45 8.39
N LEU A 216 -30.34 3.20 9.46
CA LEU A 216 -29.04 3.19 10.12
C LEU A 216 -28.92 1.93 11.00
N ILE A 217 -28.49 0.83 10.39
CA ILE A 217 -28.43 -0.53 10.97
C ILE A 217 -27.64 -0.60 12.31
N ARG A 218 -26.84 0.42 12.68
CA ARG A 218 -26.12 0.49 13.98
C ARG A 218 -25.95 1.94 14.50
N PRO A 219 -26.94 2.53 15.17
CA PRO A 219 -26.87 3.90 15.69
C PRO A 219 -25.69 4.10 16.66
N ARG A 220 -25.43 3.09 17.52
CA ARG A 220 -24.29 3.11 18.46
C ARG A 220 -22.94 3.28 17.78
N ARG A 221 -22.76 2.73 16.57
CA ARG A 221 -21.50 2.83 15.84
C ARG A 221 -21.36 4.21 15.19
N PHE A 222 -22.45 4.72 14.63
CA PHE A 222 -22.57 6.08 14.08
C PHE A 222 -22.29 7.16 15.15
N ILE A 223 -22.94 7.05 16.31
CA ILE A 223 -22.74 7.96 17.45
C ILE A 223 -21.29 7.90 17.98
N ARG A 224 -20.71 6.70 18.07
CA ARG A 224 -19.31 6.54 18.50
C ARG A 224 -18.33 7.19 17.51
N GLU A 225 -18.56 7.01 16.21
CA GLU A 225 -17.72 7.58 15.15
C GLU A 225 -17.84 9.12 15.08
N LEU A 226 -19.00 9.70 15.46
CA LEU A 226 -19.22 11.14 15.65
C LEU A 226 -18.60 11.72 16.94
N ASN A 227 -18.51 10.94 18.02
CA ASN A 227 -18.11 11.41 19.36
C ASN A 227 -16.62 11.22 19.70
N GLU A 228 -15.80 10.66 18.82
CA GLU A 228 -14.36 10.44 19.08
C GLU A 228 -13.50 11.72 19.10
N GLU A 229 -14.07 12.92 18.95
CA GLU A 229 -13.42 14.18 19.33
C GLU A 229 -13.72 14.59 20.80
N LEU A 230 -14.60 13.87 21.50
CA LEU A 230 -15.04 14.22 22.87
C LEU A 230 -14.77 13.15 23.94
N PHE A 231 -14.32 11.96 23.55
CA PHE A 231 -13.91 10.96 24.53
C PHE A 231 -12.48 11.17 25.06
N ASP A 232 -11.70 12.06 24.44
CA ASP A 232 -10.38 12.47 24.95
C ASP A 232 -10.49 13.44 26.16
N ASP A 233 -11.69 13.99 26.45
CA ASP A 233 -11.93 14.87 27.61
C ASP A 233 -12.50 14.14 28.84
N PHE A 234 -12.67 12.81 28.78
CA PHE A 234 -13.36 12.03 29.84
C PHE A 234 -12.53 10.88 30.44
N PHE A 235 -11.25 10.75 30.08
CA PHE A 235 -10.29 9.86 30.77
C PHE A 235 -8.99 10.59 31.10
#